data_AF-A0AAU1DCU3-F1
#
_entry.id   AF-A0AAU1DCU3-F1
#
_cell.length_a   1.000
_cell.length_b   1.000
_cell.length_c   1.000
_cell.angle_alpha   90.00
_cell.angle_beta   90.00
_cell.angle_gamma   90.00
#
_symmetry.space_group_name_H-M   'P 1'
#
loop_
_entity.id
_entity.type
_entity.pdbx_description
1 polymer ?
#
loop_
_entity_poly.entity_id
_entity_poly.type
_entity_poly.pdbx_seq_one_letter_code
_entity_poly.pdbx_strand_id
1 'polypeptide(L)'
;MKKAGILNRHLAGALAELGHGDRVLVCDAGMPVPAGPRVVDLAFRAGIPSFADVLEGLLDELVIEGATAAREVGEANPAAARLLAGCLPDLELVAHDELKALSAGARLVVRTGEARPYANVLLRCGVFF
;
A
#
# COMPACT_ATOMS: atom_id res chain seq x y z
N MET A 1 9.13 -23.18 6.72
CA MET A 1 8.03 -22.86 5.77
C MET A 1 6.88 -22.26 6.56
N LYS A 2 6.38 -21.07 6.19
CA LYS A 2 5.24 -20.39 6.86
C LYS A 2 3.93 -21.12 6.48
N LYS A 3 2.99 -21.29 7.42
CA LYS A 3 1.75 -22.07 7.24
C LYS A 3 0.59 -21.28 6.62
N ALA A 4 0.54 -19.96 6.84
CA ALA A 4 -0.55 -19.07 6.41
C ALA A 4 -0.03 -17.62 6.33
N GLY A 5 -0.81 -16.69 5.78
CA GLY A 5 -0.45 -15.28 5.58
C GLY A 5 0.52 -15.06 4.40
N ILE A 6 1.12 -13.88 4.34
CA ILE A 6 2.10 -13.44 3.35
C ILE A 6 3.33 -14.34 3.43
N LEU A 7 3.56 -15.06 2.33
CA LEU A 7 4.65 -16.02 2.18
C LEU A 7 5.95 -15.38 1.65
N ASN A 8 5.87 -14.20 1.03
CA ASN A 8 7.05 -13.52 0.53
C ASN A 8 7.96 -13.15 1.71
N ARG A 9 9.12 -13.81 1.81
CA ARG A 9 10.04 -13.65 2.96
C ARG A 9 10.51 -12.22 3.18
N HIS A 10 10.67 -11.44 2.10
CA HIS A 10 11.15 -10.06 2.19
C HIS A 10 10.06 -9.11 2.68
N LEU A 11 8.82 -9.34 2.23
CA LEU A 11 7.65 -8.64 2.72
C LEU A 11 7.36 -9.03 4.17
N ALA A 12 7.20 -10.31 4.46
CA ALA A 12 6.90 -10.81 5.82
C ALA A 12 7.94 -10.33 6.85
N GLY A 13 9.22 -10.32 6.51
CA GLY A 13 10.26 -9.75 7.37
C GLY A 13 10.12 -8.24 7.55
N ALA A 14 9.81 -7.49 6.48
CA ALA A 14 9.59 -6.05 6.58
C ALA A 14 8.36 -5.70 7.42
N LEU A 15 7.27 -6.48 7.33
CA LEU A 15 6.06 -6.27 8.13
C LEU A 15 6.31 -6.50 9.62
N ALA A 16 7.11 -7.52 9.96
CA ALA A 16 7.46 -7.82 11.35
C ALA A 16 8.32 -6.73 12.03
N GLU A 17 8.91 -5.82 11.25
CA GLU A 17 9.70 -4.69 11.74
C GLU A 17 8.86 -3.41 11.97
N LEU A 18 7.57 -3.42 11.61
CA LEU A 18 6.70 -2.24 11.72
C LEU A 18 6.26 -1.99 13.18
N GLY A 19 6.26 -0.73 13.58
CA GLY A 19 5.70 -0.24 14.83
C GLY A 19 4.50 0.68 14.63
N HIS A 20 3.89 1.11 15.73
CA HIS A 20 2.81 2.10 15.71
C HIS A 20 3.27 3.42 15.07
N GLY A 21 2.43 3.96 14.18
CA GLY A 21 2.70 5.19 13.45
C GLY A 21 3.57 4.99 12.20
N ASP A 22 4.20 3.83 12.02
CA ASP A 22 4.93 3.52 10.78
C ASP A 22 4.00 3.55 9.58
N ARG A 23 4.54 3.97 8.45
CA ARG A 23 3.78 4.13 7.21
C ARG A 23 4.21 3.13 6.16
N VAL A 24 3.24 2.52 5.50
CA VAL A 24 3.43 1.54 4.42
C VAL A 24 2.75 2.04 3.16
N LEU A 25 3.52 2.33 2.11
CA LEU A 25 2.94 2.64 0.80
C LEU A 25 2.72 1.34 0.04
N VAL A 26 1.50 1.06 -0.38
CA VAL A 26 1.20 0.06 -1.41
C VAL A 26 0.97 0.80 -2.71
N CYS A 27 1.72 0.47 -3.76
CA CYS A 27 1.70 1.28 -4.98
C CYS A 27 1.61 0.48 -6.27
N ASP A 28 1.13 1.14 -7.32
CA ASP A 28 1.17 0.65 -8.68
C ASP A 28 2.60 0.59 -9.23
N ALA A 29 2.74 0.07 -10.44
CA ALA A 29 4.04 -0.09 -11.10
C ALA A 29 4.68 1.26 -11.49
N GLY A 30 3.93 2.36 -11.54
CA GLY A 30 4.37 3.67 -12.02
C GLY A 30 4.75 4.66 -10.91
N MET A 31 4.34 4.44 -9.67
CA MET A 31 4.61 5.34 -8.55
C MET A 31 6.12 5.54 -8.33
N PRO A 32 6.63 6.79 -8.36
CA PRO A 32 8.04 7.05 -8.06
C PRO A 32 8.30 6.78 -6.57
N VAL A 33 9.40 6.08 -6.28
CA VAL A 33 9.81 5.79 -4.91
C VAL A 33 11.02 6.66 -4.55
N PRO A 34 10.90 7.57 -3.57
CA PRO A 34 12.02 8.39 -3.12
C PRO A 34 13.07 7.54 -2.38
N ALA A 35 14.26 8.11 -2.18
CA ALA A 35 15.29 7.48 -1.36
C ALA A 35 14.88 7.45 0.11
N GLY A 36 15.15 6.35 0.82
CA GLY A 36 14.90 6.21 2.26
C GLY A 36 14.08 4.97 2.62
N PRO A 37 12.82 4.85 2.16
CA PRO A 37 11.98 3.69 2.47
C PRO A 37 12.60 2.36 2.02
N ARG A 38 12.35 1.30 2.79
CA ARG A 38 12.64 -0.06 2.31
C ARG A 38 11.65 -0.40 1.19
N VAL A 39 12.13 -0.93 0.07
CA VAL A 39 11.28 -1.34 -1.05
C VAL A 39 11.21 -2.86 -1.12
N VAL A 40 9.99 -3.39 -1.16
CA VAL A 40 9.71 -4.77 -1.55
C VAL A 40 8.96 -4.72 -2.88
N ASP A 41 9.69 -4.98 -3.97
CA ASP A 41 9.12 -5.02 -5.31
C ASP A 41 8.56 -6.41 -5.60
N LEU A 42 7.24 -6.50 -5.74
CA LEU A 42 6.51 -7.71 -6.10
C LEU A 42 6.13 -7.75 -7.58
N ALA A 43 6.36 -6.67 -8.32
CA ALA A 43 5.94 -6.56 -9.71
C ALA A 43 6.63 -7.64 -10.56
N PHE A 44 5.84 -8.58 -11.08
CA PHE A 44 6.33 -9.62 -11.98
C PHE A 44 5.99 -9.32 -13.43
N ARG A 45 4.74 -8.92 -13.68
CA ARG A 45 4.22 -8.48 -14.99
C ARG A 45 3.19 -7.39 -14.77
N ALA A 46 2.85 -6.64 -15.82
CA ALA A 46 1.73 -5.70 -15.77
C ALA A 46 0.45 -6.43 -15.32
N GLY A 47 -0.16 -5.92 -14.26
CA GLY A 47 -1.31 -6.49 -13.55
C GLY A 47 -1.00 -7.60 -12.54
N ILE A 48 0.26 -8.03 -12.35
CA ILE A 48 0.59 -9.22 -11.54
C ILE A 48 1.75 -8.97 -10.57
N PRO A 49 1.52 -9.08 -9.23
CA PRO A 49 0.21 -9.22 -8.58
C PRO A 49 -0.61 -7.93 -8.71
N SER A 50 -1.94 -8.03 -8.60
CA SER A 50 -2.81 -6.85 -8.66
C SER A 50 -2.68 -6.00 -7.38
N PHE A 51 -3.12 -4.74 -7.44
CA PHE A 51 -3.16 -3.89 -6.25
C PHE A 51 -4.11 -4.46 -5.19
N ALA A 52 -5.23 -5.06 -5.62
CA ALA A 52 -6.22 -5.65 -4.72
C ALA A 52 -5.65 -6.83 -3.93
N ASP A 53 -5.03 -7.80 -4.63
CA ASP A 53 -4.48 -9.00 -4.00
C ASP A 53 -3.43 -8.65 -2.92
N VAL A 54 -2.59 -7.64 -3.20
CA VAL A 54 -1.56 -7.21 -2.27
C VAL A 54 -2.14 -6.43 -1.10
N LEU A 55 -3.08 -5.50 -1.37
CA LEU A 55 -3.69 -4.70 -0.31
C LEU A 55 -4.49 -5.58 0.65
N GLU A 56 -5.33 -6.49 0.15
CA GLU A 56 -6.13 -7.40 0.98
C GLU A 56 -5.23 -8.27 1.87
N GLY A 57 -4.19 -8.89 1.31
CA GLY A 57 -3.25 -9.69 2.09
C GLY A 57 -2.47 -8.90 3.14
N LEU A 58 -2.24 -7.60 2.93
CA LEU A 58 -1.63 -6.72 3.92
C LEU A 58 -2.62 -6.36 5.04
N LEU A 59 -3.88 -6.07 4.70
CA LEU A 59 -4.92 -5.74 5.68
C LEU A 59 -5.29 -6.95 6.58
N ASP A 60 -5.08 -8.17 6.10
CA ASP A 60 -5.25 -9.39 6.91
C ASP A 60 -4.17 -9.56 8.01
N GLU A 61 -2.99 -8.95 7.86
CA GLU A 61 -1.87 -9.08 8.82
C GLU A 61 -1.53 -7.79 9.58
N LEU A 62 -1.96 -6.62 9.09
CA LEU A 62 -1.61 -5.33 9.69
C LEU A 62 -2.81 -4.69 10.39
N VAL A 63 -2.56 -4.13 11.58
CA VAL A 63 -3.49 -3.19 12.20
C VAL A 63 -3.27 -1.82 11.56
N ILE A 64 -4.30 -1.30 10.91
CA ILE A 64 -4.27 0.02 10.25
C ILE A 64 -5.19 0.97 11.01
N GLU A 65 -4.66 2.15 11.34
CA GLU A 65 -5.40 3.22 12.04
C GLU A 65 -5.71 4.43 11.16
N GLY A 66 -5.22 4.42 9.93
CA GLY A 66 -5.44 5.49 8.98
C GLY A 66 -4.85 5.15 7.62
N ALA A 67 -5.43 5.74 6.57
CA ALA A 67 -4.96 5.56 5.22
C ALA A 67 -5.17 6.84 4.40
N THR A 68 -4.26 7.08 3.46
CA THR A 68 -4.31 8.23 2.56
C THR A 68 -4.12 7.76 1.11
N ALA A 69 -4.97 8.22 0.19
CA ALA A 69 -4.86 7.95 -1.24
C ALA A 69 -5.02 9.22 -2.08
N ALA A 70 -4.68 9.13 -3.37
CA ALA A 70 -4.83 10.23 -4.31
C ALA A 70 -6.29 10.36 -4.74
N ARG A 71 -6.88 11.56 -4.65
CA ARG A 71 -8.29 11.82 -4.99
C ARG A 71 -8.61 11.54 -6.46
N GLU A 72 -7.60 11.65 -7.33
CA GLU A 72 -7.66 11.33 -8.75
C GLU A 72 -8.07 9.87 -9.02
N VAL A 73 -7.86 8.96 -8.06
CA VAL A 73 -8.29 7.56 -8.16
C VAL A 73 -9.79 7.43 -8.41
N GLY A 74 -10.61 8.37 -7.90
CA GLY A 74 -12.07 8.33 -8.03
C GLY A 74 -12.54 8.35 -9.48
N GLU A 75 -11.93 9.20 -10.32
CA GLU A 75 -12.28 9.34 -11.74
C GLU A 75 -11.47 8.39 -12.61
N ALA A 76 -10.15 8.29 -12.37
CA ALA A 76 -9.24 7.58 -13.25
C ALA A 76 -9.21 6.06 -13.01
N ASN A 77 -9.58 5.59 -11.82
CA ASN A 77 -9.62 4.18 -11.48
C ASN A 77 -10.75 3.84 -10.49
N PRO A 78 -12.02 3.85 -10.94
CA PRO A 78 -13.17 3.59 -10.08
C PRO A 78 -13.15 2.22 -9.40
N ALA A 79 -12.41 1.24 -9.93
CA ALA A 79 -12.25 -0.07 -9.30
C ALA A 79 -11.38 0.01 -8.05
N ALA A 80 -10.21 0.66 -8.13
CA ALA A 80 -9.36 0.90 -6.97
C ALA A 80 -10.05 1.82 -5.95
N ALA A 81 -10.75 2.86 -6.41
CA ALA A 81 -11.50 3.75 -5.52
C ALA A 81 -12.57 2.98 -4.70
N ARG A 82 -13.33 2.09 -5.35
CA ARG A 82 -14.33 1.25 -4.67
C ARG A 82 -13.70 0.27 -3.68
N LEU A 83 -12.57 -0.34 -4.05
CA LEU A 83 -11.83 -1.22 -3.15
C LEU A 83 -11.40 -0.45 -1.90
N LEU A 84 -10.71 0.68 -2.08
CA LEU A 84 -10.19 1.50 -1.00
C LEU A 84 -11.30 1.97 -0.07
N ALA A 85 -12.41 2.48 -0.61
CA ALA A 85 -13.55 2.90 0.21
C ALA A 85 -14.22 1.71 0.95
N GLY A 86 -14.15 0.50 0.39
CA GLY A 86 -14.72 -0.70 1.00
C GLY A 86 -13.89 -1.27 2.15
N CYS A 87 -12.57 -1.16 2.08
CA CYS A 87 -11.66 -1.72 3.08
C CYS A 87 -11.09 -0.68 4.06
N LEU A 88 -11.19 0.62 3.75
CA LEU A 88 -10.64 1.73 4.54
C LEU A 88 -11.71 2.83 4.69
N PRO A 89 -12.62 2.72 5.68
CA PRO A 89 -13.74 3.66 5.82
C PRO A 89 -13.32 5.09 6.14
N ASP A 90 -12.20 5.27 6.85
CA ASP A 90 -11.63 6.59 7.19
C ASP A 90 -10.52 7.02 6.22
N LEU A 91 -10.64 6.64 4.94
CA LEU A 91 -9.68 6.98 3.90
C LEU A 91 -9.65 8.50 3.65
N GLU A 92 -8.48 9.10 3.83
CA GLU A 92 -8.21 10.48 3.45
C GLU A 92 -7.82 10.58 1.98
N LEU A 93 -8.41 11.54 1.27
CA LEU A 93 -8.11 11.79 -0.15
C LEU A 93 -7.37 13.12 -0.32
N VAL A 94 -6.15 13.04 -0.81
CA VAL A 94 -5.24 14.18 -1.07
C VAL A 94 -4.93 14.30 -2.56
N ALA A 95 -4.25 15.37 -2.98
CA ALA A 95 -3.74 15.43 -4.35
C ALA A 95 -2.63 14.39 -4.58
N HIS A 96 -2.48 13.86 -5.79
CA HIS A 96 -1.44 12.85 -6.06
C HIS A 96 -0.02 13.35 -5.77
N ASP A 97 0.27 14.62 -6.00
CA ASP A 97 1.56 15.24 -5.66
C ASP A 97 1.81 15.26 -4.14
N GLU A 98 0.77 15.48 -3.36
CA GLU A 98 0.83 15.42 -1.89
C GLU A 98 1.06 13.99 -1.41
N LEU A 99 0.38 13.00 -1.99
CA LEU A 99 0.62 11.58 -1.68
C LEU A 99 2.09 11.19 -1.95
N LYS A 100 2.67 11.64 -3.06
CA LYS A 100 4.10 11.43 -3.36
C LYS A 100 5.00 12.04 -2.28
N ALA A 101 4.72 13.27 -1.86
CA ALA A 101 5.47 13.92 -0.79
C ALA A 101 5.37 13.14 0.54
N LEU A 102 4.16 12.71 0.92
CA LEU A 102 3.93 11.91 2.13
C LEU A 102 4.62 10.55 2.09
N SER A 103 4.71 9.91 0.92
CA SER A 103 5.36 8.60 0.75
C SER A 103 6.86 8.61 1.02
N ALA A 104 7.52 9.78 1.00
CA ALA A 104 8.92 9.89 1.39
C ALA A 104 9.18 9.53 2.86
N GLY A 105 8.17 9.72 3.72
CA GLY A 105 8.21 9.30 5.11
C GLY A 105 7.78 7.85 5.34
N ALA A 106 7.54 7.06 4.29
CA ALA A 106 7.16 5.67 4.44
C ALA A 106 8.34 4.84 5.01
N ARG A 107 8.04 3.94 5.93
CA ARG A 107 9.00 2.94 6.41
C ARG A 107 9.20 1.86 5.34
N LEU A 108 8.12 1.49 4.67
CA LEU A 108 8.06 0.42 3.67
C LEU A 108 7.27 0.88 2.44
N VAL A 109 7.76 0.51 1.26
CA VAL A 109 7.02 0.55 0.00
C VAL A 109 6.86 -0.86 -0.53
N VAL A 110 5.62 -1.25 -0.83
CA VAL A 110 5.25 -2.50 -1.48
C VAL A 110 4.80 -2.18 -2.89
N ARG A 111 5.67 -2.44 -3.87
CA ARG A 111 5.34 -2.19 -5.27
C ARG A 111 4.61 -3.40 -5.85
N THR A 112 3.44 -3.17 -6.39
CA THR A 112 2.59 -4.18 -7.04
C THR A 112 2.84 -4.20 -8.54
N GLY A 113 2.31 -5.22 -9.22
CA GLY A 113 2.28 -5.23 -10.69
C GLY A 113 1.18 -4.35 -11.28
N GLU A 114 0.36 -3.68 -10.47
CA GLU A 114 -0.81 -2.92 -10.94
C GLU A 114 -0.42 -1.91 -12.02
N ALA A 115 -1.18 -1.92 -13.12
CA ALA A 115 -0.90 -1.13 -14.32
C ALA A 115 -2.04 -0.15 -14.64
N ARG A 116 -2.93 0.09 -13.67
CA ARG A 116 -4.00 1.09 -13.75
C ARG A 116 -3.63 2.33 -12.94
N PRO A 117 -4.06 3.53 -13.37
CA PRO A 117 -3.67 4.78 -12.72
C PRO A 117 -4.06 4.86 -11.24
N TYR A 118 -3.24 5.55 -10.47
CA TYR A 118 -3.51 5.99 -9.09
C TYR A 118 -3.88 4.87 -8.11
N ALA A 119 -3.49 3.63 -8.38
CA ALA A 119 -3.70 2.52 -7.46
C ALA A 119 -2.61 2.52 -6.38
N ASN A 120 -2.68 3.55 -5.51
CA ASN A 120 -1.70 3.83 -4.48
C ASN A 120 -2.41 4.19 -3.17
N VAL A 121 -1.96 3.63 -2.06
CA VAL A 121 -2.45 3.97 -0.73
C VAL A 121 -1.30 3.96 0.28
N LEU A 122 -1.24 5.00 1.10
CA LEU A 122 -0.32 5.11 2.22
C LEU A 122 -1.06 4.72 3.50
N LEU A 123 -0.73 3.54 4.03
CA LEU A 123 -1.30 3.01 5.27
C LEU A 123 -0.49 3.49 6.47
N ARG A 124 -1.16 3.77 7.60
CA ARG A 124 -0.53 4.07 8.89
C ARG A 124 -0.83 2.95 9.88
N CYS A 125 0.22 2.38 10.45
CA CYS A 125 0.12 1.25 11.37
C CYS A 125 -0.43 1.69 12.72
N GLY A 126 -1.44 0.97 13.20
CA GLY A 126 -2.04 1.14 14.52
C GLY A 126 -1.44 0.23 15.58
N VAL A 127 -2.18 0.09 16.68
CA VAL A 127 -1.87 -0.79 17.81
C VAL A 127 -3.05 -1.74 18.03
N PHE A 128 -2.77 -2.99 18.38
CA PHE A 128 -3.80 -4.03 18.57
C PHE A 128 -4.40 -4.07 19.99
N PHE A 129 -3.98 -3.18 20.90
CA PHE A 129 -4.34 -3.11 22.32
C PHE A 129 -4.75 -1.70 22.74
#